data_AF-A0A9P6K7P4-F1
#
_entry.id   AF-A0A9P6K7P4-F1
#
_cell.length_a   1.000
_cell.length_b   1.000
_cell.length_c   1.000
_cell.angle_alpha   90.00
_cell.angle_beta   90.00
_cell.angle_gamma   90.00
#
_symmetry.space_group_name_H-M   'P 1'
#
loop_
_entity.id
_entity.type
_entity.pdbx_description
1 polymer ?
#
loop_
_entity_poly.entity_id
_entity_poly.type
_entity_poly.pdbx_seq_one_letter_code
_entity_poly.pdbx_strand_id
1 'polypeptide(L)'
;MPTTTTTTTTTKQGSTWHHRQFVSACWGFFLMLLCWGIVYIAVEIHQQEKVNAGCLERNAPAWTLEECDDRRRTSSIVAIVMVTLGLLFGFYFTIVLSRWVGSIEWEEHLVEEKRLADWRAGKAENPHIKEHFVVDGRPSEEAS
;
A
#
# COMPACT_ATOMS: atom_id res chain seq x y z
N MET A 1 -51.37 13.93 6.11
CA MET A 1 -49.92 14.19 6.19
C MET A 1 -49.23 12.84 6.11
N PRO A 2 -48.53 12.49 5.02
CA PRO A 2 -47.72 11.28 5.00
C PRO A 2 -46.37 11.57 5.65
N THR A 3 -46.01 10.74 6.62
CA THR A 3 -44.75 10.78 7.35
C THR A 3 -43.64 10.26 6.43
N THR A 4 -42.77 11.16 5.97
CA THR A 4 -41.59 10.81 5.19
C THR A 4 -40.56 10.20 6.12
N THR A 5 -40.39 8.88 6.09
CA THR A 5 -39.30 8.19 6.77
C THR A 5 -38.02 8.41 5.96
N THR A 6 -37.23 9.39 6.36
CA THR A 6 -35.89 9.62 5.81
C THR A 6 -34.99 8.47 6.25
N THR A 7 -34.79 7.48 5.38
CA THR A 7 -33.80 6.43 5.60
C THR A 7 -32.41 7.05 5.40
N THR A 8 -31.78 7.46 6.49
CA THR A 8 -30.36 7.83 6.53
C THR A 8 -29.50 6.59 6.31
N THR A 9 -29.23 6.25 5.05
CA THR A 9 -28.14 5.34 4.68
C THR A 9 -26.82 6.12 4.69
N THR A 10 -26.29 6.38 5.87
CA THR A 10 -24.91 6.84 6.05
C THR A 10 -24.08 5.71 6.65
N THR A 11 -23.38 4.93 5.84
CA THR A 11 -22.22 4.16 6.29
C THR A 11 -21.17 4.02 5.18
N LYS A 12 -20.30 5.04 5.10
CA LYS A 12 -18.85 4.95 4.83
C LYS A 12 -18.39 3.88 3.82
N GLN A 13 -18.65 4.09 2.52
CA GLN A 13 -17.74 3.53 1.52
C GLN A 13 -16.51 4.44 1.48
N GLY A 14 -15.56 4.21 2.39
CA GLY A 14 -14.21 4.73 2.21
C GLY A 14 -13.72 4.16 0.88
N SER A 15 -13.68 5.01 -0.14
CA SER A 15 -13.48 4.61 -1.54
C SER A 15 -12.33 3.60 -1.64
N THR A 16 -12.60 2.44 -2.24
CA THR A 16 -11.61 1.37 -2.54
C THR A 16 -10.35 1.93 -3.20
N TRP A 17 -10.48 3.08 -3.87
CA TRP A 17 -9.38 3.92 -4.35
C TRP A 17 -8.37 4.34 -3.26
N HIS A 18 -8.80 4.88 -2.12
CA HIS A 18 -7.89 5.29 -1.04
C HIS A 18 -7.16 4.09 -0.44
N HIS A 19 -7.82 2.95 -0.33
CA HIS A 19 -7.21 1.72 0.16
C HIS A 19 -6.14 1.21 -0.82
N ARG A 20 -6.39 1.28 -2.14
CA ARG A 20 -5.39 0.98 -3.18
C ARG A 20 -4.18 1.90 -3.12
N GLN A 21 -4.39 3.20 -2.96
CA GLN A 21 -3.31 4.17 -2.83
C GLN A 21 -2.46 3.91 -1.58
N PHE A 22 -3.10 3.61 -0.44
CA PHE A 22 -2.41 3.26 0.80
C PHE A 22 -1.58 1.99 0.63
N VAL A 23 -2.16 0.92 0.09
CA VAL A 23 -1.47 -0.36 -0.16
C VAL A 23 -0.28 -0.17 -1.11
N SER A 24 -0.47 0.58 -2.20
CA SER A 24 0.59 0.91 -3.17
C SER A 24 1.72 1.71 -2.52
N ALA A 25 1.39 2.73 -1.72
CA ALA A 25 2.37 3.54 -1.01
C ALA A 25 3.16 2.71 0.01
N CYS A 26 2.47 1.89 0.82
CA CYS A 26 3.13 0.97 1.77
C CYS A 26 4.09 0.00 1.06
N TRP A 27 3.70 -0.51 -0.10
CA TRP A 27 4.56 -1.36 -0.91
C TRP A 27 5.78 -0.62 -1.47
N GLY A 28 5.60 0.61 -1.97
CA GLY A 28 6.68 1.47 -2.42
C GLY A 28 7.71 1.77 -1.32
N PHE A 29 7.24 2.10 -0.10
CA PHE A 29 8.13 2.29 1.06
C PHE A 29 8.88 1.00 1.42
N PHE A 30 8.21 -0.14 1.38
CA PHE A 30 8.82 -1.43 1.67
C PHE A 30 9.95 -1.78 0.67
N LEU A 31 9.69 -1.59 -0.63
CA LEU A 31 10.69 -1.81 -1.67
C LEU A 31 11.89 -0.86 -1.54
N MET A 32 11.65 0.41 -1.21
CA MET A 32 12.71 1.38 -0.95
C MET A 32 13.62 0.93 0.21
N LEU A 33 13.03 0.46 1.32
CA LEU A 33 13.78 -0.04 2.47
C LEU A 33 14.58 -1.30 2.12
N LEU A 34 14.01 -2.22 1.34
CA LEU A 34 14.73 -3.41 0.85
C LEU A 34 15.91 -3.03 -0.05
N CYS A 35 15.72 -2.11 -0.99
CA CYS A 35 16.79 -1.58 -1.83
C CYS A 35 17.91 -0.99 -0.98
N TRP A 36 17.56 -0.21 0.04
CA TRP A 36 18.54 0.39 0.94
C TRP A 36 19.32 -0.68 1.73
N GLY A 37 18.64 -1.73 2.19
CA GLY A 37 19.27 -2.88 2.85
C GLY A 37 20.27 -3.62 1.95
N ILE A 38 19.92 -3.83 0.67
CA ILE A 38 20.82 -4.45 -0.31
C ILE A 38 22.06 -3.57 -0.56
N VAL A 39 21.87 -2.26 -0.74
CA VAL A 39 22.97 -1.32 -0.93
C VAL A 39 23.88 -1.28 0.31
N TYR A 40 23.31 -1.30 1.52
CA TYR A 40 24.08 -1.37 2.76
C TYR A 40 24.98 -2.61 2.79
N ILE A 41 24.43 -3.79 2.50
CA ILE A 41 25.20 -5.05 2.41
C ILE A 41 26.30 -4.94 1.35
N ALA A 42 26.01 -4.35 0.18
CA ALA A 42 26.99 -4.19 -0.88
C ALA A 42 28.15 -3.28 -0.45
N VAL A 43 27.86 -2.17 0.25
CA VAL A 43 28.89 -1.26 0.77
C VAL A 43 29.75 -1.94 1.83
N GLU A 44 29.13 -2.66 2.77
CA GLU A 44 29.83 -3.42 3.82
C GLU A 44 30.79 -4.47 3.23
N ILE A 45 30.39 -5.13 2.13
CA ILE A 45 31.22 -6.14 1.46
C ILE A 45 32.33 -5.49 0.61
N HIS A 46 32.06 -4.38 -0.08
CA HIS A 46 33.04 -3.75 -0.99
C HIS A 46 34.02 -2.79 -0.31
N GLN A 47 33.65 -2.18 0.82
CA GLN A 47 34.47 -1.16 1.49
C GLN A 47 34.97 -1.65 2.87
N GLN A 48 35.28 -2.95 2.97
CA GLN A 48 35.66 -3.62 4.23
C GLN A 48 36.75 -2.86 5.00
N GLU A 49 37.80 -2.48 4.29
CA GLU A 49 38.96 -1.78 4.87
C GLU A 49 38.57 -0.42 5.46
N LYS A 50 37.68 0.33 4.79
CA LYS A 50 37.21 1.64 5.28
C LYS A 50 36.29 1.50 6.48
N VAL A 51 35.43 0.48 6.48
CA VAL A 51 34.52 0.21 7.61
C VAL A 51 35.34 -0.22 8.83
N ASN A 52 36.32 -1.11 8.65
CA ASN A 52 37.19 -1.56 9.74
C ASN A 52 38.10 -0.44 10.26
N ALA A 53 38.62 0.42 9.39
CA ALA A 53 39.36 1.61 9.81
C ALA A 53 38.50 2.56 10.64
N GLY A 54 37.27 2.85 10.19
CA GLY A 54 36.33 3.69 10.96
C GLY A 54 35.88 3.06 12.28
N CYS A 55 35.80 1.73 12.36
CA CYS A 55 35.54 1.01 13.61
C CYS A 55 36.68 1.17 14.61
N LEU A 56 37.93 1.04 14.16
CA LEU A 56 39.10 1.23 14.99
C LEU A 56 39.23 2.68 15.47
N GLU A 57 39.03 3.67 14.61
CA GLU A 57 39.10 5.08 15.02
C GLU A 57 38.10 5.44 16.14
N ARG A 58 36.94 4.77 16.17
CA ARG A 58 35.88 5.04 17.16
C ARG A 58 36.02 4.24 18.45
N ASN A 59 36.68 3.09 18.42
CA ASN A 59 36.74 2.15 19.55
C ASN A 59 38.17 1.88 20.04
N ALA A 60 39.19 2.52 19.44
CA ALA A 60 40.55 2.44 19.93
C ALA A 60 40.69 3.11 21.31
N PRO A 61 41.49 2.53 22.23
CA PRO A 61 42.34 1.34 22.06
C PRO A 61 41.68 0.01 22.47
N ALA A 62 40.39 0.02 22.82
CA ALA A 62 39.74 -1.14 23.44
C ALA A 62 39.52 -2.31 22.47
N TRP A 63 39.31 -2.02 21.18
CA TRP A 63 38.99 -3.04 20.17
C TRP A 63 40.14 -3.28 19.21
N THR A 64 40.33 -4.56 18.88
CA THR A 64 41.31 -5.00 17.87
C THR A 64 40.70 -5.01 16.46
N LEU A 65 41.56 -5.08 15.43
CA LEU A 65 41.11 -5.19 14.03
C LEU A 65 40.25 -6.45 13.81
N GLU A 66 40.60 -7.56 14.46
CA GLU A 66 39.83 -8.82 14.39
C GLU A 66 38.44 -8.68 14.98
N GLU A 67 38.28 -8.02 16.13
CA GLU A 67 36.95 -7.78 16.73
C GLU A 67 36.08 -6.88 15.83
N CYS A 68 36.66 -5.84 15.24
CA CYS A 68 35.93 -5.01 14.28
C CYS A 68 35.46 -5.81 13.05
N ASP A 69 36.31 -6.68 12.53
CA ASP A 69 35.97 -7.50 11.36
C ASP A 69 34.90 -8.56 11.68
N ASP A 70 34.98 -9.20 12.85
CA ASP A 70 34.00 -10.18 13.29
C ASP A 70 32.61 -9.54 13.54
N ARG A 71 32.59 -8.34 14.14
CA ARG A 71 31.36 -7.57 14.34
C ARG A 71 30.74 -7.12 13.02
N ARG A 72 31.55 -6.67 12.07
CA ARG A 72 31.11 -6.32 10.70
C ARG A 72 30.54 -7.52 9.98
N ARG A 73 31.20 -8.68 10.08
CA ARG A 73 30.71 -9.92 9.47
C ARG A 73 29.37 -10.34 10.07
N THR A 74 29.25 -10.24 11.39
CA THR A 74 28.01 -10.52 12.10
C THR A 74 26.89 -9.55 11.70
N SER A 75 27.16 -8.23 11.62
CA SER A 75 26.16 -7.25 11.20
C SER A 75 25.72 -7.47 9.76
N SER A 76 26.65 -7.80 8.86
CA SER A 76 26.36 -8.14 7.47
C SER A 76 25.47 -9.38 7.35
N ILE A 77 25.75 -10.43 8.13
CA ILE A 77 24.92 -11.64 8.16
C ILE A 77 23.50 -11.32 8.66
N VAL A 78 23.38 -10.57 9.74
CA VAL A 78 22.06 -10.16 10.28
C VAL A 78 21.28 -9.34 9.25
N ALA A 79 21.95 -8.40 8.56
CA ALA A 79 21.34 -7.61 7.51
C ALA A 79 20.84 -8.48 6.34
N ILE A 80 21.64 -9.45 5.89
CA ILE A 80 21.25 -10.40 4.84
C ILE A 80 20.01 -11.20 5.25
N VAL A 81 19.97 -11.71 6.48
CA VAL A 81 18.82 -12.48 7.00
C VAL A 81 17.57 -11.61 7.03
N MET A 82 17.67 -10.38 7.53
CA MET A 82 16.53 -9.44 7.57
C MET A 82 16.01 -9.08 6.18
N VAL A 83 16.91 -8.82 5.22
CA VAL A 83 16.53 -8.55 3.81
C VAL A 83 15.84 -9.76 3.19
N THR A 84 16.35 -10.97 3.47
CA THR A 84 15.78 -12.22 2.93
C THR A 84 14.38 -12.47 3.50
N LEU A 85 14.20 -12.31 4.81
CA LEU A 85 12.88 -12.41 5.45
C LEU A 85 11.93 -11.34 4.88
N GLY A 86 12.41 -10.11 4.70
CA GLY A 86 11.65 -9.04 4.06
C GLY A 86 11.17 -9.44 2.67
N LEU A 87 12.04 -9.96 1.81
CA LEU A 87 11.65 -10.41 0.47
C LEU A 87 10.59 -11.51 0.52
N LEU A 88 10.72 -12.49 1.41
CA LEU A 88 9.74 -13.57 1.59
C LEU A 88 8.37 -13.03 2.03
N PHE A 89 8.35 -12.19 3.07
CA PHE A 89 7.11 -11.57 3.55
C PHE A 89 6.50 -10.66 2.50
N GLY A 90 7.32 -9.92 1.77
CA GLY A 90 6.87 -9.05 0.69
C GLY A 90 6.21 -9.83 -0.44
N PHE A 91 6.82 -10.94 -0.86
CA PHE A 91 6.24 -11.82 -1.88
C PHE A 91 4.91 -12.43 -1.41
N TYR A 92 4.88 -12.95 -0.18
CA TYR A 92 3.66 -13.48 0.43
C TYR A 92 2.55 -12.42 0.49
N PHE A 93 2.86 -11.23 0.97
CA PHE A 93 1.91 -10.14 1.11
C PHE A 93 1.39 -9.67 -0.26
N THR A 94 2.25 -9.61 -1.28
CA THR A 94 1.84 -9.29 -2.66
C THR A 94 0.84 -10.31 -3.21
N ILE A 95 1.06 -11.61 -2.98
CA ILE A 95 0.12 -12.66 -3.39
C ILE A 95 -1.21 -12.54 -2.64
N VAL A 96 -1.17 -12.34 -1.33
CA VAL A 96 -2.38 -12.23 -0.52
C VAL A 96 -3.19 -10.99 -0.92
N LEU A 97 -2.53 -9.83 -1.06
CA LEU A 97 -3.17 -8.60 -1.48
C LEU A 97 -3.72 -8.68 -2.91
N SER A 98 -2.99 -9.26 -3.85
CA SER A 98 -3.49 -9.41 -5.23
C SER A 98 -4.76 -10.28 -5.28
N ARG A 99 -4.83 -11.35 -4.48
CA ARG A 99 -6.04 -12.15 -4.33
C ARG A 99 -7.17 -11.38 -3.66
N TRP A 100 -6.87 -10.61 -2.62
CA TRP A 100 -7.88 -9.85 -1.87
C TRP A 100 -8.46 -8.69 -2.69
N VAL A 101 -7.60 -7.90 -3.35
CA VAL A 101 -8.03 -6.83 -4.27
C VAL A 101 -8.81 -7.41 -5.44
N GLY A 102 -8.36 -8.54 -6.03
CA GLY A 102 -9.10 -9.22 -7.09
C GLY A 102 -10.48 -9.71 -6.64
N SER A 103 -10.62 -10.18 -5.39
CA SER A 103 -11.91 -10.57 -4.83
C SER A 103 -12.86 -9.39 -4.68
N ILE A 104 -12.36 -8.23 -4.22
CA ILE A 104 -13.17 -7.02 -4.06
C ILE A 104 -13.59 -6.45 -5.41
N GLU A 105 -12.68 -6.37 -6.38
CA GLU A 105 -13.02 -5.93 -7.73
C GLU A 105 -14.03 -6.86 -8.38
N TRP A 106 -13.93 -8.16 -8.12
CA TRP A 106 -14.90 -9.14 -8.63
C TRP A 106 -16.28 -8.93 -8.01
N GLU A 107 -16.37 -8.66 -6.72
CA GLU A 107 -17.64 -8.34 -6.06
C GLU A 107 -18.25 -7.02 -6.57
N GLU A 108 -17.44 -5.96 -6.74
CA GLU A 108 -17.89 -4.70 -7.34
C GLU A 108 -18.39 -4.90 -8.78
N HIS A 109 -17.66 -5.67 -9.60
CA HIS A 109 -18.07 -6.02 -10.96
C HIS A 109 -19.36 -6.85 -10.98
N LEU A 110 -19.53 -7.83 -10.09
CA LEU A 110 -20.77 -8.61 -10.01
C LEU A 110 -21.98 -7.75 -9.63
N VAL A 111 -21.80 -6.76 -8.76
CA VAL A 111 -22.86 -5.81 -8.41
C VAL A 111 -23.21 -4.92 -9.61
N GLU A 112 -22.21 -4.43 -10.34
CA GLU A 112 -22.42 -3.63 -11.55
C GLU A 112 -23.07 -4.43 -12.69
N GLU A 113 -22.62 -5.67 -12.93
CA GLU A 113 -23.23 -6.58 -13.90
C GLU A 113 -24.67 -6.92 -13.53
N LYS A 114 -24.97 -7.13 -12.24
CA LYS A 114 -26.35 -7.36 -11.78
C LYS A 114 -27.23 -6.13 -12.02
N ARG A 115 -26.75 -4.93 -11.71
CA ARG A 115 -27.47 -3.68 -11.99
C ARG A 115 -27.73 -3.49 -13.50
N LEU A 116 -26.75 -3.81 -14.34
CA LEU A 116 -26.89 -3.79 -15.80
C LEU A 116 -27.88 -4.84 -16.30
N ALA A 117 -27.88 -6.04 -15.73
CA ALA A 117 -28.84 -7.09 -16.06
C ALA A 117 -30.27 -6.70 -15.66
N ASP A 118 -30.46 -6.12 -14.47
CA ASP A 118 -31.76 -5.63 -14.00
C ASP A 118 -32.28 -4.46 -14.86
N TRP A 119 -31.39 -3.58 -15.33
CA TRP A 119 -31.74 -2.55 -16.32
C TRP A 119 -32.12 -3.14 -17.68
N ARG A 120 -31.34 -4.09 -18.22
CA ARG A 120 -31.67 -4.79 -19.47
C ARG A 120 -33.00 -5.53 -19.36
N ALA A 121 -33.35 -6.03 -18.17
CA ALA A 121 -34.63 -6.65 -17.87
C ALA A 121 -35.79 -5.65 -17.67
N GLY A 122 -35.53 -4.34 -17.78
CA GLY A 122 -36.52 -3.26 -17.62
C GLY A 122 -37.00 -3.04 -16.18
N LYS A 123 -36.28 -3.58 -15.19
CA LYS A 123 -36.66 -3.54 -13.76
C LYS A 123 -35.98 -2.41 -12.98
N ALA A 124 -35.01 -1.73 -13.60
CA ALA A 124 -34.23 -0.66 -12.98
C ALA A 124 -33.99 0.51 -13.95
N GLU A 125 -33.67 1.70 -13.41
CA GLU A 125 -33.32 2.89 -14.19
C GLU A 125 -32.00 2.73 -14.96
N ASN A 126 -31.83 3.52 -16.03
CA ASN A 126 -30.68 3.46 -16.91
C ASN A 126 -29.36 3.78 -16.17
N PRO A 127 -28.42 2.82 -16.06
CA PRO A 127 -27.19 2.99 -15.31
C PRO A 127 -26.20 3.97 -15.96
N HIS A 128 -26.42 4.38 -17.20
CA HIS A 128 -25.60 5.41 -17.87
C HIS A 128 -25.97 6.83 -17.46
N ILE A 129 -27.10 7.04 -16.78
CA ILE A 129 -27.38 8.30 -16.08
C ILE A 129 -26.63 8.22 -14.75
N LYS A 130 -25.30 8.37 -14.79
CA LYS A 130 -24.57 8.74 -13.58
C LYS A 130 -25.15 10.07 -13.13
N GLU A 131 -25.72 10.12 -11.94
CA GLU A 131 -26.15 11.34 -11.28
C GLU A 131 -25.08 12.43 -11.49
N HIS A 132 -25.36 13.36 -12.42
CA HIS A 132 -24.79 14.68 -12.29
C HIS A 132 -25.22 15.13 -10.90
N PHE A 133 -24.25 15.35 -10.02
CA PHE A 133 -24.47 15.99 -8.75
C PHE A 133 -25.36 17.21 -8.98
N VAL A 134 -26.63 17.12 -8.61
CA VAL A 134 -27.46 18.29 -8.40
C VAL A 134 -26.88 18.91 -7.15
N VAL A 135 -26.02 19.92 -7.35
CA VAL A 135 -25.62 20.82 -6.28
C VAL A 135 -26.89 21.57 -5.90
N ASP A 136 -27.60 21.05 -4.90
CA ASP A 136 -28.69 21.77 -4.24
C ASP A 136 -28.14 23.09 -3.70
N GLY A 137 -28.55 24.20 -4.31
CA GLY A 137 -28.14 25.52 -3.85
C GLY A 137 -28.06 26.61 -4.91
N ARG A 138 -29.05 26.74 -5.78
CA ARG A 138 -29.44 28.06 -6.31
C ARG A 138 -30.88 28.00 -6.83
N PRO A 139 -31.80 28.87 -6.35
CA PRO A 139 -33.08 29.03 -7.02
C PRO A 139 -32.81 29.56 -8.42
N SER A 140 -33.22 28.80 -9.43
CA SER A 140 -33.43 29.35 -10.76
C SER A 140 -34.62 30.29 -10.68
N GLU A 141 -34.36 31.59 -10.58
CA GLU A 141 -35.33 32.59 -11.01
C GLU A 141 -35.55 32.40 -12.51
N GLU A 142 -36.59 31.66 -12.86
CA GLU A 142 -37.37 31.96 -14.06
C GLU A 142 -38.33 33.10 -13.69
N ALA A 143 -38.14 34.27 -14.28
CA ALA A 143 -39.18 35.14 -14.85
C ALA A 143 -38.73 36.61 -14.90
N SER A 144 -38.35 37.10 -16.07
CA SER A 144 -39.09 38.18 -16.76
C SER A 144 -38.69 38.23 -18.24
#